data_AF-A0A358C681-F1
#
_entry.id   AF-A0A358C681-F1
#
_cell.length_a   1.000
_cell.length_b   1.000
_cell.length_c   1.000
_cell.angle_alpha   90.00
_cell.angle_beta   90.00
_cell.angle_gamma   90.00
#
_symmetry.space_group_name_H-M   'P 1'
#
loop_
_entity.id
_entity.type
_entity.pdbx_description
1 polymer ?
#
loop_
_entity_poly.entity_id
_entity_poly.type
_entity_poly.pdbx_seq_one_letter_code
_entity_poly.pdbx_strand_id
1 'polypeptide(L)'
;MTGLVVIPAVLLYLLLAIVVVYLAIRYARRSGRSAKRWGWGAALVMYLIPFWDWLPTVATHHYYCAKDAGFWVYKTVDQWKAENPGVADRLQFKLQAYRTSYGELYVLNERFVVEMRRKKAVSILPTTITEERLVDVGNGNVLAKAIRVGSNVNPAADGLRGYKFWLGSKPCVTEGMEKLTAEIERMGDKK
;
A
#
# COMPACT_ATOMS: atom_id res chain seq x y z
N MET A 1 -10.02 -15.39 11.56
CA MET A 1 -10.29 -15.11 13.00
C MET A 1 -10.59 -13.63 13.31
N THR A 2 -10.21 -12.67 12.47
CA THR A 2 -10.46 -11.23 12.70
C THR A 2 -11.93 -10.81 12.59
N GLY A 3 -12.71 -11.43 11.71
CA GLY A 3 -14.15 -11.11 11.53
C GLY A 3 -15.02 -11.32 12.78
N LEU A 4 -14.66 -12.27 13.65
CA LEU A 4 -15.46 -12.62 14.83
C LEU A 4 -15.45 -11.52 15.91
N VAL A 5 -14.38 -10.73 16.00
CA VAL A 5 -14.22 -9.65 16.99
C VAL A 5 -14.65 -8.30 16.41
N VAL A 6 -14.44 -8.08 15.12
CA VAL A 6 -14.80 -6.82 14.45
C VAL A 6 -16.32 -6.63 14.40
N ILE A 7 -17.08 -7.69 14.13
CA ILE A 7 -18.55 -7.58 14.00
C ILE A 7 -19.21 -7.11 15.31
N PRO A 8 -18.95 -7.71 16.49
CA PRO A 8 -19.50 -7.22 17.76
C PRO A 8 -19.09 -5.78 18.08
N ALA A 9 -17.83 -5.41 17.81
CA ALA A 9 -17.34 -4.06 18.06
C ALA A 9 -18.06 -3.02 17.19
N VAL A 10 -18.30 -3.32 15.91
CA VAL A 10 -19.06 -2.47 14.99
C VAL A 10 -20.51 -2.34 15.46
N LEU A 11 -21.16 -3.44 15.85
CA LEU A 11 -22.53 -3.40 16.36
C LEU A 11 -22.66 -2.55 17.64
N LEU A 12 -21.73 -2.72 18.59
CA LEU A 12 -21.69 -1.93 19.82
C LEU A 12 -21.52 -0.43 19.51
N TYR A 13 -20.62 -0.11 18.57
CA TYR A 13 -20.41 1.26 18.13
C TYR A 13 -21.66 1.86 17.46
N LEU A 14 -22.35 1.10 16.61
CA LEU A 14 -23.60 1.54 15.99
C LEU A 14 -24.69 1.81 17.02
N LEU A 15 -24.84 0.94 18.03
CA LEU A 15 -25.77 1.16 19.13
C LEU A 15 -25.42 2.44 19.91
N LEU A 16 -24.14 2.64 20.24
CA LEU A 16 -23.66 3.85 20.89
C LEU A 16 -23.99 5.10 20.06
N ALA A 17 -23.74 5.07 18.74
CA ALA A 17 -24.04 6.17 17.85
C ALA A 17 -25.55 6.50 17.81
N ILE A 18 -26.41 5.48 17.76
CA ILE A 18 -27.88 5.67 17.82
C ILE A 18 -28.28 6.33 19.15
N VAL A 19 -27.74 5.87 20.28
CA VAL A 19 -28.02 6.45 21.60
C VAL A 19 -27.58 7.91 21.67
N VAL A 20 -26.38 8.23 21.22
CA VAL A 20 -25.85 9.61 21.19
C VAL A 20 -26.75 10.52 20.36
N VAL A 21 -27.13 10.08 19.15
CA VAL A 21 -28.03 10.85 18.28
C VAL A 21 -29.41 11.04 18.93
N TYR A 22 -29.97 9.99 19.54
CA TYR A 22 -31.25 10.07 20.24
C TYR A 22 -31.20 11.05 21.42
N LEU A 23 -30.15 10.99 22.24
CA LEU A 23 -29.95 11.92 23.36
C LEU A 23 -29.78 13.36 22.87
N ALA A 24 -29.03 13.59 21.79
CA ALA A 24 -28.88 14.90 21.18
C ALA A 24 -30.22 15.47 20.69
N ILE A 25 -31.05 14.64 20.04
CA ILE A 25 -32.41 15.01 19.62
C ILE A 25 -33.29 15.33 20.82
N ARG A 26 -33.28 14.48 21.86
CA ARG A 26 -34.08 14.66 23.07
C ARG A 26 -33.69 15.95 23.81
N TYR A 27 -32.40 16.22 23.93
CA TYR A 27 -31.87 17.45 24.50
C TYR A 27 -32.30 18.68 23.69
N ALA A 28 -32.19 18.62 22.36
CA ALA A 28 -32.59 19.72 21.49
C ALA A 28 -34.09 20.04 21.62
N ARG A 29 -34.95 19.02 21.64
CA ARG A 29 -36.41 19.21 21.85
C ARG A 29 -36.72 19.85 23.20
N ARG A 30 -36.04 19.44 24.28
CA ARG A 30 -36.24 20.00 25.63
C ARG A 30 -35.73 21.43 25.78
N SER A 31 -34.72 21.81 25.01
CA SER A 31 -34.11 23.15 25.05
C SER A 31 -34.73 24.13 24.04
N GLY A 32 -35.83 23.76 23.38
CA GLY A 32 -36.47 24.58 22.34
C GLY A 32 -35.63 24.73 21.07
N ARG A 33 -34.59 23.91 20.89
CA ARG A 33 -33.68 23.94 19.73
C ARG A 33 -34.17 23.02 18.61
N SER A 34 -33.65 23.23 17.40
CA SER A 34 -33.98 22.39 16.24
C SER A 34 -33.45 20.95 16.42
N ALA A 35 -34.37 20.02 16.66
CA ALA A 35 -34.08 18.58 16.73
C ALA A 35 -33.35 18.06 15.47
N LYS A 36 -33.72 18.57 14.30
CA LYS A 36 -33.14 18.17 13.02
C LYS A 36 -31.65 18.54 12.93
N ARG A 37 -31.29 19.79 13.27
CA ARG A 37 -29.90 20.25 13.22
C ARG A 37 -29.01 19.49 14.20
N TRP A 38 -29.49 19.28 15.43
CA TRP A 38 -28.74 18.55 16.46
C TRP A 38 -28.60 17.06 16.15
N GLY A 39 -29.64 16.42 15.62
CA GLY A 39 -29.60 15.03 15.17
C GLY A 39 -28.59 14.82 14.04
N TRP A 40 -28.64 15.65 12.99
CA TRP A 40 -27.68 15.58 11.88
C TRP A 40 -26.24 15.90 12.32
N GLY A 41 -26.06 16.90 13.18
CA GLY A 41 -24.75 17.24 13.73
C GLY A 41 -24.14 16.09 14.53
N ALA A 42 -24.92 15.48 15.43
CA ALA A 42 -24.46 14.32 16.19
C ALA A 42 -24.15 13.12 15.28
N ALA A 43 -25.00 12.85 14.28
CA ALA A 43 -24.78 11.77 13.33
C ALA A 43 -23.49 11.98 12.51
N LEU A 44 -23.22 13.21 12.07
CA LEU A 44 -22.01 13.57 11.34
C LEU A 44 -20.76 13.41 12.22
N VAL A 45 -20.81 13.87 13.48
CA VAL A 45 -19.69 13.71 14.43
C VAL A 45 -19.40 12.23 14.66
N MET A 46 -20.44 11.42 14.89
CA MET A 46 -20.26 9.98 15.05
C MET A 46 -19.63 9.39 13.79
N TYR A 47 -20.18 9.66 12.60
CA TYR A 47 -19.61 9.18 11.33
C TYR A 47 -18.11 9.55 11.16
N LEU A 48 -17.73 10.79 11.51
CA LEU A 48 -16.36 11.25 11.34
C LEU A 48 -15.35 10.51 12.25
N ILE A 49 -15.74 10.02 13.43
CA ILE A 49 -14.79 9.37 14.37
C ILE A 49 -14.02 8.19 13.70
N PRO A 50 -14.69 7.18 13.09
CA PRO A 50 -14.01 6.11 12.39
C PRO A 50 -13.54 6.46 10.98
N PHE A 51 -14.22 7.40 10.29
CA PHE A 51 -14.05 7.67 8.86
C PHE A 51 -13.37 9.00 8.51
N TRP A 52 -12.87 9.78 9.47
CA TRP A 52 -12.23 11.07 9.21
C TRP A 52 -11.08 10.99 8.20
N ASP A 53 -10.36 9.87 8.16
CA ASP A 53 -9.19 9.64 7.31
C ASP A 53 -9.52 9.03 5.95
N TRP A 54 -10.77 8.64 5.69
CA TRP A 54 -11.14 7.99 4.43
C TRP A 54 -10.96 8.94 3.23
N LEU A 55 -11.57 10.13 3.27
CA LEU A 55 -11.44 11.13 2.20
C LEU A 55 -9.97 11.55 1.96
N PRO A 56 -9.19 11.94 2.98
CA PRO A 56 -7.78 12.26 2.79
C PRO A 56 -6.95 11.10 2.21
N THR A 57 -7.21 9.86 2.64
CA THR A 57 -6.50 8.67 2.14
C THR A 57 -6.75 8.45 0.65
N VAL A 58 -8.02 8.51 0.23
CA VAL A 58 -8.42 8.36 -1.16
C VAL A 58 -7.83 9.47 -2.02
N ALA A 59 -7.93 10.73 -1.57
CA ALA A 59 -7.35 11.87 -2.28
C ALA A 59 -5.83 11.76 -2.43
N THR A 60 -5.13 11.36 -1.35
CA THR A 60 -3.67 11.17 -1.36
C THR A 60 -3.28 10.04 -2.31
N HIS A 61 -4.01 8.91 -2.29
CA HIS A 61 -3.76 7.80 -3.20
C HIS A 61 -3.91 8.22 -4.65
N HIS A 62 -5.01 8.88 -5.03
CA HIS A 62 -5.22 9.38 -6.39
C HIS A 62 -4.14 10.36 -6.82
N TYR A 63 -3.79 11.33 -5.96
CA TYR A 63 -2.76 12.32 -6.26
C TYR A 63 -1.41 11.67 -6.56
N TYR A 64 -0.94 10.79 -5.68
CA TYR A 64 0.37 10.15 -5.86
C TYR A 64 0.36 9.09 -6.96
N CYS A 65 -0.77 8.44 -7.23
CA CYS A 65 -0.91 7.59 -8.41
C CYS A 65 -0.79 8.38 -9.71
N ALA A 66 -1.39 9.57 -9.80
CA ALA A 66 -1.29 10.41 -11.00
C ALA A 66 0.11 11.04 -11.15
N LYS A 67 0.75 11.37 -10.04
CA LYS A 67 2.01 12.13 -10.03
C LYS A 67 3.26 11.24 -10.14
N ASP A 68 3.35 10.23 -9.29
CA ASP A 68 4.60 9.51 -9.03
C ASP A 68 4.55 8.06 -9.51
N ALA A 69 3.37 7.45 -9.66
CA ALA A 69 3.28 6.05 -10.02
C ALA A 69 3.66 5.81 -11.48
N GLY A 70 4.42 4.76 -11.71
CA GLY A 70 4.84 4.39 -13.06
C GLY A 70 5.83 3.23 -13.06
N PHE A 71 6.16 2.80 -14.26
CA PHE A 71 7.16 1.78 -14.53
C PHE A 71 8.08 2.27 -15.65
N TRP A 72 9.38 2.27 -15.39
CA TRP A 72 10.41 2.74 -16.30
C TRP A 72 11.42 1.63 -16.50
N VAL A 73 11.65 1.28 -17.76
CA VAL A 73 12.72 0.36 -18.16
C VAL A 73 13.82 1.21 -18.78
N TYR A 74 14.96 1.28 -18.09
CA TYR A 74 16.15 1.99 -18.59
C TYR A 74 17.00 1.09 -19.49
N LYS A 75 17.00 -0.21 -19.20
CA LYS A 75 17.70 -1.23 -19.99
C LYS A 75 16.88 -2.50 -20.02
N THR A 76 16.61 -2.98 -21.23
CA THR A 76 15.90 -4.25 -21.44
C THR A 76 16.82 -5.44 -21.14
N VAL A 77 16.22 -6.59 -20.87
CA VAL A 77 16.96 -7.84 -20.63
C VAL A 77 17.83 -8.19 -21.84
N ASP A 78 17.34 -8.05 -23.06
CA ASP A 78 18.10 -8.37 -24.27
C ASP A 78 19.26 -7.42 -24.52
N GLN A 79 19.08 -6.11 -24.27
CA GLN A 79 20.20 -5.16 -24.29
C GLN A 79 21.27 -5.52 -23.26
N TRP A 80 20.86 -5.91 -22.05
CA TRP A 80 21.81 -6.33 -21.02
C TRP A 80 22.58 -7.60 -21.42
N LYS A 81 21.92 -8.60 -22.03
CA LYS A 81 22.59 -9.81 -22.55
C LYS A 81 23.62 -9.49 -23.63
N ALA A 82 23.27 -8.58 -24.55
CA ALA A 82 24.17 -8.17 -25.62
C ALA A 82 25.45 -7.51 -25.07
N GLU A 83 25.33 -6.75 -23.98
CA GLU A 83 26.47 -6.12 -23.29
C GLU A 83 27.27 -7.11 -22.41
N ASN A 84 26.68 -8.24 -22.01
CA ASN A 84 27.28 -9.23 -21.10
C ASN A 84 27.25 -10.65 -21.71
N PRO A 85 27.94 -10.88 -22.84
CA PRO A 85 27.90 -12.16 -23.53
C PRO A 85 28.43 -13.30 -22.64
N GLY A 86 27.71 -14.41 -22.58
CA GLY A 86 28.09 -15.62 -21.83
C GLY A 86 27.93 -15.53 -20.30
N VAL A 87 27.51 -14.37 -19.76
CA VAL A 87 27.16 -14.25 -18.32
C VAL A 87 25.75 -14.77 -18.08
N ALA A 88 24.80 -14.42 -18.96
CA ALA A 88 23.39 -14.76 -18.80
C ALA A 88 23.16 -16.28 -18.63
N ASP A 89 23.85 -17.10 -19.43
CA ASP A 89 23.70 -18.57 -19.43
C ASP A 89 24.24 -19.26 -18.17
N ARG A 90 25.00 -18.52 -17.34
CA ARG A 90 25.60 -19.04 -16.09
C ARG A 90 24.84 -18.62 -14.84
N LEU A 91 23.90 -17.68 -14.97
CA LEU A 91 23.13 -17.19 -13.84
C LEU A 91 22.23 -18.29 -13.29
N GLN A 92 22.22 -18.47 -11.98
CA GLN A 92 21.29 -19.38 -11.33
C GLN A 92 20.31 -18.58 -10.52
N PHE A 93 19.02 -18.78 -10.79
CA PHE A 93 17.99 -18.12 -10.01
C PHE A 93 18.01 -18.66 -8.58
N LYS A 94 18.23 -17.76 -7.62
CA LYS A 94 18.25 -18.08 -6.20
C LYS A 94 17.67 -16.92 -5.42
N LEU A 95 16.35 -16.93 -5.28
CA LEU A 95 15.63 -15.90 -4.54
C LEU A 95 16.03 -15.92 -3.06
N GLN A 96 16.64 -14.82 -2.60
CA GLN A 96 16.94 -14.58 -1.19
C GLN A 96 16.42 -13.22 -0.78
N ALA A 97 15.62 -13.17 0.29
CA ALA A 97 15.05 -11.94 0.80
C ALA A 97 15.78 -11.50 2.07
N TYR A 98 16.24 -10.25 2.07
CA TYR A 98 16.89 -9.61 3.21
C TYR A 98 16.11 -8.38 3.62
N ARG A 99 16.04 -8.13 4.93
CA ARG A 99 15.46 -6.91 5.48
C ARG A 99 16.58 -5.89 5.70
N THR A 100 16.43 -4.71 5.13
CA THR A 100 17.40 -3.61 5.25
C THR A 100 16.81 -2.48 6.09
N SER A 101 17.64 -1.50 6.48
CA SER A 101 17.19 -0.31 7.21
C SER A 101 16.23 0.57 6.40
N TYR A 102 16.28 0.48 5.08
CA TYR A 102 15.49 1.29 4.15
C TYR A 102 14.36 0.49 3.46
N GLY A 103 14.26 -0.82 3.69
CA GLY A 103 13.20 -1.66 3.14
C GLY A 103 13.57 -3.15 3.03
N GLU A 104 13.32 -3.73 1.86
CA GLU A 104 13.56 -5.14 1.56
C GLU A 104 14.48 -5.24 0.34
N LEU A 105 15.37 -6.22 0.34
CA LEU A 105 16.28 -6.51 -0.76
C LEU A 105 16.05 -7.96 -1.19
N TYR A 106 15.65 -8.15 -2.44
CA TYR A 106 15.46 -9.47 -3.04
C TYR A 106 16.61 -9.76 -3.99
N VAL A 107 17.51 -10.64 -3.61
CA VAL A 107 18.57 -11.13 -4.48
C VAL A 107 17.96 -12.19 -5.39
N LEU A 108 17.98 -11.94 -6.70
CA LEU A 108 17.45 -12.87 -7.70
C LEU A 108 18.50 -13.88 -8.14
N ASN A 109 19.76 -13.44 -8.27
CA ASN A 109 20.94 -14.23 -8.59
C ASN A 109 22.22 -13.42 -8.31
N GLU A 110 23.37 -13.87 -8.82
CA GLU A 110 24.67 -13.23 -8.60
C GLU A 110 24.80 -11.82 -9.22
N ARG A 111 23.92 -11.46 -10.16
CA ARG A 111 23.95 -10.17 -10.86
C ARG A 111 22.76 -9.29 -10.56
N PHE A 112 21.58 -9.82 -10.32
CA PHE A 112 20.38 -9.00 -10.16
C PHE A 112 19.84 -8.99 -8.74
N VAL A 113 19.53 -7.78 -8.28
CA VAL A 113 18.81 -7.54 -7.03
C VAL A 113 17.63 -6.61 -7.27
N VAL A 114 16.54 -6.82 -6.54
CA VAL A 114 15.41 -5.91 -6.47
C VAL A 114 15.45 -5.23 -5.11
N GLU A 115 15.76 -3.93 -5.11
CA GLU A 115 15.63 -3.08 -3.94
C GLU A 115 14.19 -2.58 -3.83
N MET A 116 13.53 -2.86 -2.71
CA MET A 116 12.20 -2.35 -2.40
C MET A 116 12.28 -1.36 -1.24
N ARG A 117 11.96 -0.09 -1.50
CA ARG A 117 11.93 0.99 -0.50
C ARG A 117 10.49 1.40 -0.24
N ARG A 118 10.06 1.36 1.01
CA ARG A 118 8.71 1.76 1.41
C ARG A 118 8.76 3.05 2.20
N LYS A 119 7.98 4.05 1.78
CA LYS A 119 7.79 5.30 2.53
C LYS A 119 6.31 5.60 2.68
N LYS A 120 5.93 6.25 3.78
CA LYS A 120 4.58 6.81 3.90
C LYS A 120 4.48 8.08 3.06
N ALA A 121 3.40 8.21 2.28
CA ALA A 121 3.13 9.45 1.56
C ALA A 121 2.87 10.60 2.53
N VAL A 122 2.10 10.31 3.59
CA VAL A 122 1.77 11.20 4.69
C VAL A 122 1.79 10.38 5.98
N SER A 123 2.45 10.86 7.05
CA SER A 123 2.68 10.08 8.28
C SER A 123 1.39 9.60 8.97
N ILE A 124 0.34 10.41 8.93
CA ILE A 124 -0.96 10.12 9.57
C ILE A 124 -1.87 9.22 8.72
N LEU A 125 -1.66 9.14 7.40
CA LEU A 125 -2.48 8.37 6.48
C LEU A 125 -1.87 6.98 6.21
N PRO A 126 -2.68 5.98 5.84
CA PRO A 126 -2.20 4.64 5.50
C PRO A 126 -1.63 4.54 4.08
N THR A 127 -1.63 5.63 3.29
CA THR A 127 -1.08 5.63 1.94
C THR A 127 0.44 5.45 1.96
N THR A 128 0.90 4.42 1.25
CA THR A 128 2.31 4.05 1.12
C THR A 128 2.76 4.17 -0.33
N ILE A 129 4.00 4.63 -0.50
CA ILE A 129 4.70 4.68 -1.77
C ILE A 129 5.81 3.64 -1.67
N THR A 130 5.76 2.66 -2.56
CA THR A 130 6.74 1.59 -2.67
C THR A 130 7.54 1.81 -3.95
N GLU A 131 8.83 2.06 -3.80
CA GLU A 131 9.76 2.17 -4.92
C GLU A 131 10.52 0.85 -5.05
N GLU A 132 10.42 0.22 -6.21
CA GLU A 132 11.15 -0.99 -6.57
C GLU A 132 12.20 -0.64 -7.62
N ARG A 133 13.44 -1.09 -7.43
CA ARG A 133 14.53 -0.90 -8.37
C ARG A 133 15.18 -2.24 -8.66
N LEU A 134 15.20 -2.63 -9.92
CA LEU A 134 16.01 -3.74 -10.38
C LEU A 134 17.40 -3.22 -10.70
N VAL A 135 18.41 -3.74 -10.02
CA VAL A 135 19.81 -3.29 -10.09
C VAL A 135 20.70 -4.43 -10.51
N ASP A 136 21.63 -4.17 -11.43
CA ASP A 136 22.76 -5.05 -11.73
C ASP A 136 23.89 -4.76 -10.75
N VAL A 137 24.16 -5.68 -9.84
CA VAL A 137 25.20 -5.59 -8.81
C VAL A 137 26.59 -5.49 -9.42
N GLY A 138 26.79 -5.98 -10.64
CA GLY A 138 28.07 -5.97 -11.31
C GLY A 138 28.61 -4.58 -11.64
N ASN A 139 27.73 -3.63 -11.89
CA ASN A 139 28.06 -2.27 -12.29
C ASN A 139 27.27 -1.20 -11.53
N GLY A 140 26.31 -1.58 -10.69
CA GLY A 140 25.43 -0.69 -9.94
C GLY A 140 24.34 -0.02 -10.77
N ASN A 141 24.15 -0.41 -12.05
CA ASN A 141 23.17 0.21 -12.92
C ASN A 141 21.75 -0.23 -12.57
N VAL A 142 20.81 0.72 -12.57
CA VAL A 142 19.38 0.44 -12.43
C VAL A 142 18.82 0.08 -13.81
N LEU A 143 18.36 -1.17 -13.97
CA LEU A 143 17.77 -1.65 -15.22
C LEU A 143 16.32 -1.20 -15.35
N ALA A 144 15.59 -1.24 -14.25
CA ALA A 144 14.20 -0.82 -14.20
C ALA A 144 13.83 -0.25 -12.85
N LYS A 145 12.83 0.63 -12.86
CA LYS A 145 12.26 1.25 -11.67
C LYS A 145 10.75 1.18 -11.76
N ALA A 146 10.11 0.79 -10.66
CA ALA A 146 8.66 0.90 -10.49
C ALA A 146 8.35 1.74 -9.25
N ILE A 147 7.36 2.61 -9.36
CA ILE A 147 6.78 3.29 -8.21
C ILE A 147 5.33 2.83 -8.11
N ARG A 148 5.02 2.14 -7.00
CA ARG A 148 3.68 1.69 -6.66
C ARG A 148 3.13 2.55 -5.54
N VAL A 149 1.91 3.02 -5.71
CA VAL A 149 1.20 3.77 -4.67
C VAL A 149 -0.06 3.00 -4.29
N GLY A 150 -0.20 2.68 -3.02
CA GLY A 150 -1.32 1.93 -2.48
C GLY A 150 -1.61 2.33 -1.04
N SER A 151 -2.63 1.72 -0.46
CA SER A 151 -2.84 1.76 0.98
C SER A 151 -3.12 0.34 1.43
N ASN A 152 -2.12 -0.30 2.00
CA ASN A 152 -2.27 -1.60 2.62
C ASN A 152 -2.49 -1.40 4.11
N VAL A 153 -3.48 -2.11 4.64
CA VAL A 153 -3.80 -2.15 6.06
C VAL A 153 -3.74 -3.61 6.46
N ASN A 154 -2.71 -3.96 7.22
CA ASN A 154 -2.49 -5.30 7.73
C ASN A 154 -2.70 -5.30 9.25
N PRO A 155 -3.73 -5.99 9.78
CA PRO A 155 -3.99 -6.08 11.22
C PRO A 155 -2.76 -6.50 12.05
N ALA A 156 -1.89 -7.35 11.50
CA ALA A 156 -0.70 -7.85 12.19
C ALA A 156 0.45 -6.84 12.25
N ALA A 157 0.54 -5.92 11.28
CA ALA A 157 1.64 -4.95 11.18
C ALA A 157 1.22 -3.53 11.64
N ASP A 158 -0.05 -3.17 11.46
CA ASP A 158 -0.56 -1.81 11.62
C ASP A 158 -1.45 -1.63 12.87
N GLY A 159 -1.56 -2.66 13.71
CA GLY A 159 -2.33 -2.63 14.96
C GLY A 159 -3.79 -2.22 14.74
N LEU A 160 -4.30 -1.27 15.54
CA LEU A 160 -5.67 -0.76 15.43
C LEU A 160 -5.98 -0.15 14.05
N ARG A 161 -4.99 0.43 13.35
CA ARG A 161 -5.18 0.96 11.99
C ARG A 161 -5.37 -0.15 10.97
N GLY A 162 -4.76 -1.31 11.19
CA GLY A 162 -4.90 -2.49 10.33
C GLY A 162 -6.33 -3.04 10.26
N TYR A 163 -7.20 -2.68 11.21
CA TYR A 163 -8.63 -3.04 11.17
C TYR A 163 -9.47 -2.12 10.29
N LYS A 164 -8.92 -0.98 9.81
CA LYS A 164 -9.61 -0.07 8.89
C LYS A 164 -9.52 -0.59 7.45
N PHE A 165 -10.03 -1.80 7.20
CA PHE A 165 -9.96 -2.46 5.90
C PHE A 165 -10.56 -1.63 4.75
N TRP A 166 -11.51 -0.73 5.05
CA TRP A 166 -12.10 0.22 4.09
C TRP A 166 -11.14 1.31 3.61
N LEU A 167 -9.98 1.46 4.25
CA LEU A 167 -8.89 2.30 3.75
C LEU A 167 -7.96 1.54 2.81
N GLY A 168 -8.17 0.25 2.61
CA GLY A 168 -7.38 -0.59 1.71
C GLY A 168 -7.60 -0.21 0.25
N SER A 169 -6.54 0.21 -0.45
CA SER A 169 -6.57 0.52 -1.88
C SER A 169 -5.50 -0.28 -2.60
N LYS A 170 -5.89 -0.91 -3.71
CA LYS A 170 -4.96 -1.64 -4.57
C LYS A 170 -3.87 -0.69 -5.09
N PRO A 171 -2.63 -1.19 -5.23
CA PRO A 171 -1.57 -0.41 -5.84
C PRO A 171 -1.90 -0.11 -7.32
N CYS A 172 -1.63 1.12 -7.78
CA CYS A 172 -1.93 1.52 -9.16
C CYS A 172 -0.97 0.98 -10.24
N VAL A 173 0.18 0.42 -9.84
CA VAL A 173 1.14 -0.22 -10.76
C VAL A 173 1.50 -1.60 -10.21
N THR A 174 1.32 -2.65 -11.01
CA THR A 174 1.51 -4.02 -10.53
C THR A 174 2.34 -4.91 -11.43
N GLU A 175 2.23 -4.79 -12.77
CA GLU A 175 2.68 -5.88 -13.65
C GLU A 175 4.10 -5.72 -14.23
N GLY A 176 4.60 -4.49 -14.41
CA GLY A 176 5.85 -4.27 -15.17
C GLY A 176 7.08 -4.93 -14.54
N MET A 177 7.29 -4.71 -13.24
CA MET A 177 8.43 -5.28 -12.51
C MET A 177 8.32 -6.80 -12.36
N GLU A 178 7.12 -7.32 -12.17
CA GLU A 178 6.87 -8.77 -12.05
C GLU A 178 7.21 -9.49 -13.36
N LYS A 179 6.73 -8.96 -14.50
CA LYS A 179 7.06 -9.50 -15.82
C LYS A 179 8.56 -9.50 -16.10
N LEU A 180 9.25 -8.40 -15.75
CA LEU A 180 10.69 -8.28 -15.96
C LEU A 180 11.49 -9.24 -15.07
N THR A 181 11.08 -9.41 -13.81
CA THR A 181 11.70 -10.34 -12.86
C THR A 181 11.53 -11.79 -13.33
N ALA A 182 10.34 -12.15 -13.83
CA ALA A 182 10.07 -13.46 -14.41
C ALA A 182 10.88 -13.71 -15.69
N GLU A 183 11.13 -12.68 -16.50
CA GLU A 183 12.02 -12.79 -17.66
C GLU A 183 13.48 -13.09 -17.23
N ILE A 184 13.94 -12.48 -16.14
CA ILE A 184 15.27 -12.72 -15.56
C ILE A 184 15.39 -14.13 -15.01
N GLU A 185 14.37 -14.62 -14.31
CA GLU A 185 14.31 -16.00 -13.83
C GLU A 185 14.45 -16.99 -14.99
N ARG A 186 13.70 -16.78 -16.08
CA ARG A 186 13.78 -17.62 -17.30
C ARG A 186 15.12 -17.57 -18.02
N MET A 187 15.96 -16.56 -17.78
CA MET A 187 17.32 -16.56 -18.35
C MET A 187 18.19 -17.64 -17.71
N GLY A 188 18.07 -17.85 -16.40
CA GLY A 188 18.91 -18.80 -15.66
C GLY A 188 18.47 -20.25 -15.79
N ASP A 189 17.21 -20.49 -16.17
CA ASP A 189 16.61 -21.84 -16.25
C ASP A 189 16.76 -22.53 -17.61
N LYS A 190 17.36 -21.89 -18.62
CA LYS A 190 17.69 -22.56 -19.88
C LYS A 190 18.92 -23.46 -19.70
N LYS A 191 18.69 -24.65 -19.14
CA LYS A 191 19.58 -25.82 -19.28
C LYS A 191 19.04 -26.76 -20.34
#